data_AF-A0A2M7AM86-F1
#
_entry.id   AF-A0A2M7AM86-F1
#
_cell.length_a   1.000
_cell.length_b   1.000
_cell.length_c   1.000
_cell.angle_alpha   90.00
_cell.angle_beta   90.00
_cell.angle_gamma   90.00
#
_symmetry.space_group_name_H-M   'P 1'
#
loop_
_entity.id
_entity.type
_entity.pdbx_description
1 polymer ?
#
loop_
_entity_poly.entity_id
_entity_poly.type
_entity_poly.pdbx_seq_one_letter_code
_entity_poly.pdbx_strand_id
1 'polypeptide(L)'
;MTPNFEQEQQSSFREKIQGGLELAQRYGQKAAETIRQLPAEMLSRIRLLRQKAEEGHGEEVLAEMQTVEGITGVKKDVLLEEEIPQKDRLLTEVESIVTETNDVKRRAEVDRFVERRLEELTESSQPTSLSLVDESVYKGFIHPETKIRRSLFVDAVRVDDPELYKVFLESLRQFKEDPTWKGKSISEITQYALTRTLGEYFGNDCSNKDTELRNRKFYAEHIDEESGDISISEFRGKNRGGCVEKAAVAQNLLTFMGYDSELVMSSNNRLNSPDVNDDNGHAYNIISSDKGHLIYDPTNPVIVRDTEDLLYTYLPSIYPISEVQHQNLVRGEQVEVSHNDLTWDGNAYQKQESKKRIYGGPK
;
A
#
# COMPACT_ATOMS: atom_id res chain seq x y z
N MET A 1 27.95 12.62 -42.72
CA MET A 1 27.22 13.77 -42.16
C MET A 1 26.20 13.22 -41.18
N THR A 2 26.50 13.30 -39.90
CA THR A 2 25.77 12.67 -38.78
C THR A 2 25.16 13.78 -37.92
N PRO A 3 23.85 14.07 -38.02
CA PRO A 3 23.19 15.09 -37.20
C PRO A 3 22.59 14.55 -35.88
N ASN A 4 22.66 13.23 -35.61
CA ASN A 4 21.88 12.62 -34.51
C ASN A 4 22.50 12.72 -33.11
N PHE A 5 23.80 13.00 -32.98
CA PHE A 5 24.46 12.94 -31.67
C PHE A 5 24.21 14.20 -30.80
N GLU A 6 24.04 15.36 -31.44
CA GLU A 6 23.77 16.62 -30.71
C GLU A 6 22.31 16.72 -30.24
N GLN A 7 21.35 16.13 -30.97
CA GLN A 7 19.95 16.14 -30.58
C GLN A 7 19.65 15.23 -29.37
N GLU A 8 20.30 14.07 -29.27
CA GLU A 8 20.15 13.17 -28.11
C GLU A 8 20.76 13.76 -26.84
N GLN A 9 21.89 14.46 -26.94
CA GLN A 9 22.50 15.15 -25.80
C GLN A 9 21.66 16.34 -25.32
N GLN A 10 21.07 17.11 -26.24
CA GLN A 10 20.17 18.21 -25.88
C GLN A 10 18.85 17.73 -25.26
N SER A 11 18.31 16.58 -25.70
CA SER A 11 17.10 15.98 -25.12
C SER A 11 17.34 15.48 -23.69
N SER A 12 18.44 14.74 -23.48
CA SER A 12 18.84 14.27 -22.15
C SER A 12 19.13 15.43 -21.18
N PHE A 13 19.66 16.54 -21.69
CA PHE A 13 19.91 17.74 -20.88
C PHE A 13 18.61 18.45 -20.49
N ARG A 14 17.63 18.57 -21.41
CA ARG A 14 16.32 19.17 -21.12
C ARG A 14 15.50 18.36 -20.11
N GLU A 15 15.52 17.03 -20.20
CA GLU A 15 14.86 16.17 -19.21
C GLU A 15 15.46 16.31 -17.81
N LYS A 16 16.79 16.46 -17.71
CA LYS A 16 17.47 16.69 -16.44
C LYS A 16 17.15 18.08 -15.85
N ILE A 17 16.99 19.10 -16.68
CA ILE A 17 16.57 20.44 -16.25
C ILE A 17 15.10 20.45 -15.81
N GLN A 18 14.21 19.78 -16.55
CA GLN A 18 12.79 19.64 -16.21
C GLN A 18 12.63 18.92 -14.87
N GLY A 19 13.37 17.81 -14.66
CA GLY A 19 13.40 17.09 -13.39
C GLY A 19 13.91 17.96 -12.22
N GLY A 20 14.91 18.82 -12.46
CA GLY A 20 15.41 19.75 -11.44
C GLY A 20 14.44 20.89 -11.09
N LEU A 21 13.64 21.37 -12.05
CA LEU A 21 12.64 22.42 -11.84
C LEU A 21 11.41 21.91 -11.08
N GLU A 22 10.96 20.69 -11.37
CA GLU A 22 9.88 20.02 -10.64
C GLU A 22 10.29 19.71 -9.19
N LEU A 23 11.58 19.39 -8.96
CA LEU A 23 12.17 19.19 -7.65
C LEU A 23 12.18 20.49 -6.82
N ALA A 24 12.52 21.62 -7.44
CA ALA A 24 12.53 22.94 -6.78
C ALA A 24 11.11 23.43 -6.39
N GLN A 25 10.06 22.95 -7.08
CA GLN A 25 8.67 23.24 -6.74
C GLN A 25 8.13 22.44 -5.55
N ARG A 26 8.74 21.28 -5.21
CA ARG A 26 8.24 20.38 -4.15
C ARG A 26 8.74 20.71 -2.72
N TYR A 27 9.79 21.51 -2.55
CA TYR A 27 10.43 21.75 -1.23
C TYR A 27 9.88 22.93 -0.41
N GLY A 28 8.56 23.04 -0.29
CA GLY A 28 7.90 24.11 0.46
C GLY A 28 7.67 23.79 1.93
N GLN A 29 8.66 24.02 2.81
CA GLN A 29 8.46 24.59 4.16
C GLN A 29 9.78 24.78 4.95
N LYS A 30 10.65 23.77 5.03
CA LYS A 30 11.91 23.84 5.81
C LYS A 30 13.03 24.62 5.09
N ALA A 31 13.16 24.43 3.77
CA ALA A 31 14.06 25.23 2.94
C ALA A 31 13.64 26.72 2.94
N ALA A 32 12.34 27.01 3.02
CA ALA A 32 11.83 28.38 3.07
C ALA A 32 12.23 29.12 4.35
N GLU A 33 12.36 28.45 5.49
CA GLU A 33 12.82 29.06 6.74
C GLU A 33 14.32 29.40 6.71
N THR A 34 15.16 28.48 6.21
CA THR A 34 16.59 28.74 6.05
C THR A 34 16.86 29.82 5.00
N ILE A 35 16.12 29.80 3.87
CA ILE A 35 16.21 30.83 2.82
C ILE A 35 15.80 32.21 3.35
N ARG A 36 14.79 32.31 4.24
CA ARG A 36 14.36 33.59 4.85
C ARG A 36 15.43 34.24 5.73
N GLN A 37 16.39 33.46 6.25
CA GLN A 37 17.47 33.97 7.09
C GLN A 37 18.73 34.37 6.30
N LEU A 38 18.74 34.14 4.98
CA LEU A 38 19.87 34.52 4.14
C LEU A 38 19.92 36.04 3.90
N PRO A 39 21.12 36.65 3.87
CA PRO A 39 21.28 38.04 3.46
C PRO A 39 20.66 38.31 2.08
N ALA A 40 20.09 39.50 1.87
CA ALA A 40 19.41 39.88 0.63
C ALA A 40 20.29 39.71 -0.62
N GLU A 41 21.61 39.88 -0.48
CA GLU A 41 22.59 39.66 -1.55
C GLU A 41 22.66 38.19 -1.98
N MET A 42 22.62 37.24 -1.02
CA MET A 42 22.58 35.81 -1.33
C MET A 42 21.27 35.39 -1.98
N LEU A 43 20.15 35.93 -1.52
CA LEU A 43 18.84 35.70 -2.15
C LEU A 43 18.80 36.20 -3.59
N SER A 44 19.42 37.34 -3.86
CA SER A 44 19.52 37.90 -5.21
C SER A 44 20.40 37.02 -6.11
N ARG A 45 21.47 36.46 -5.54
CA ARG A 45 22.37 35.54 -6.25
C ARG A 45 21.72 34.18 -6.55
N ILE A 46 20.95 33.63 -5.61
CA ILE A 46 20.17 32.41 -5.81
C ILE A 46 19.12 32.60 -6.93
N ARG A 47 18.45 33.76 -6.97
CA ARG A 47 17.50 34.09 -8.05
C ARG A 47 18.18 34.18 -9.41
N LEU A 48 19.35 34.80 -9.47
CA LEU A 48 20.15 34.89 -10.70
C LEU A 48 20.62 33.50 -11.18
N LEU A 49 21.05 32.63 -10.27
CA LEU A 49 21.44 31.27 -10.60
C LEU A 49 20.27 30.43 -11.12
N ARG A 50 19.08 30.62 -10.55
CA ARG A 50 17.85 29.97 -11.06
C ARG A 50 17.52 30.43 -12.47
N GLN A 51 17.56 31.74 -12.72
CA GLN A 51 17.33 32.28 -14.06
C GLN A 51 18.34 31.72 -15.07
N LYS A 52 19.64 31.68 -14.71
CA LYS A 52 20.69 31.10 -15.56
C LYS A 52 20.48 29.61 -15.83
N ALA A 53 19.99 28.85 -14.86
CA ALA A 53 19.66 27.43 -15.04
C ALA A 53 18.49 27.25 -16.02
N GLU A 54 17.44 28.07 -15.89
CA GLU A 54 16.30 28.11 -16.80
C GLU A 54 16.70 28.51 -18.24
N GLU A 55 17.74 29.34 -18.37
CA GLU A 55 18.35 29.75 -19.65
C GLU A 55 19.37 28.72 -20.21
N GLY A 56 19.64 27.62 -19.50
CA GLY A 56 20.49 26.52 -19.97
C GLY A 56 21.98 26.64 -19.64
N HIS A 57 22.38 27.56 -18.77
CA HIS A 57 23.77 27.80 -18.37
C HIS A 57 24.26 26.88 -17.23
N GLY A 58 24.05 25.56 -17.36
CA GLY A 58 24.27 24.59 -16.28
C GLY A 58 25.70 24.54 -15.70
N GLU A 59 26.74 24.74 -16.52
CA GLU A 59 28.14 24.73 -16.05
C GLU A 59 28.50 25.96 -15.22
N GLU A 60 27.96 27.15 -15.57
CA GLU A 60 28.15 28.36 -14.77
C GLU A 60 27.45 28.25 -13.42
N VAL A 61 26.26 27.65 -13.40
CA VAL A 61 25.50 27.41 -12.16
C VAL A 61 26.27 26.47 -11.22
N LEU A 62 26.86 25.39 -11.74
CA LEU A 62 27.68 24.46 -10.97
C LEU A 62 28.92 25.14 -10.35
N ALA A 63 29.60 26.00 -11.10
CA ALA A 63 30.78 26.74 -10.61
C ALA A 63 30.41 27.76 -9.51
N GLU A 64 29.28 28.46 -9.65
CA GLU A 64 28.82 29.40 -8.63
C GLU A 64 28.25 28.70 -7.38
N MET A 65 27.62 27.53 -7.52
CA MET A 65 27.16 26.75 -6.35
C MET A 65 28.32 26.32 -5.44
N GLN A 66 29.46 25.92 -6.02
CA GLN A 66 30.67 25.63 -5.24
C GLN A 66 31.19 26.85 -4.48
N THR A 67 30.97 28.05 -5.03
CA THR A 67 31.34 29.31 -4.37
C THR A 67 30.39 29.62 -3.19
N VAL A 68 29.09 29.30 -3.32
CA VAL A 68 28.11 29.45 -2.24
C VAL A 68 28.39 28.49 -1.08
N GLU A 69 28.81 27.25 -1.36
CA GLU A 69 29.25 26.29 -0.34
C GLU A 69 30.46 26.81 0.45
N GLY A 70 31.44 27.40 -0.25
CA GLY A 70 32.61 28.00 0.37
C GLY A 70 32.30 29.20 1.27
N ILE A 71 31.25 29.97 0.96
CA ILE A 71 30.84 31.14 1.74
C ILE A 71 29.96 30.77 2.93
N THR A 72 29.08 29.79 2.77
CA THR A 72 28.08 29.42 3.80
C THR A 72 28.56 28.33 4.76
N GLY A 73 29.60 27.58 4.40
CA GLY A 73 30.08 26.43 5.18
C GLY A 73 29.12 25.24 5.17
N VAL A 74 27.98 25.35 4.48
CA VAL A 74 27.02 24.27 4.29
C VAL A 74 27.52 23.42 3.13
N LYS A 75 27.94 22.18 3.42
CA LYS A 75 28.38 21.24 2.39
C LYS A 75 27.23 20.96 1.42
N LYS A 76 27.56 20.77 0.14
CA LYS A 76 26.63 20.26 -0.89
C LYS A 76 25.79 19.09 -0.40
N ASP A 77 26.44 18.18 0.31
CA ASP A 77 25.86 16.94 0.80
C ASP A 77 24.83 17.18 1.92
N VAL A 78 24.93 18.28 2.67
CA VAL A 78 23.93 18.68 3.70
C VAL A 78 22.71 19.35 3.06
N LEU A 79 22.87 19.95 1.88
CA LEU A 79 21.76 20.48 1.07
C LEU A 79 21.12 19.41 0.17
N LEU A 80 21.78 18.27 0.00
CA LEU A 80 21.38 17.13 -0.83
C LEU A 80 21.23 15.83 -0.02
N GLU A 81 21.18 15.89 1.31
CA GLU A 81 20.63 14.79 2.11
C GLU A 81 19.13 14.75 1.79
N GLU A 82 18.81 14.10 0.67
CA GLU A 82 17.47 13.68 0.33
C GLU A 82 16.95 12.95 1.57
N GLU A 83 15.94 13.52 2.25
CA GLU A 83 15.15 12.76 3.20
C GLU A 83 14.46 11.67 2.39
N ILE A 84 15.15 10.53 2.19
CA ILE A 84 14.58 9.32 1.60
C ILE A 84 13.23 9.13 2.30
N PRO A 85 12.11 9.11 1.55
CA PRO A 85 10.78 9.01 2.14
C PRO A 85 10.76 7.91 3.21
N GLN A 86 10.08 8.15 4.33
CA GLN A 86 10.05 7.21 5.46
C GLN A 86 9.70 5.79 5.02
N LYS A 87 8.78 5.66 4.05
CA LYS A 87 8.42 4.40 3.41
C LYS A 87 9.63 3.71 2.75
N ASP A 88 10.44 4.41 1.97
CA ASP A 88 11.56 3.80 1.24
C ASP A 88 12.67 3.33 2.18
N ARG A 89 12.89 4.05 3.29
CA ARG A 89 13.78 3.59 4.37
C ARG A 89 13.26 2.30 5.00
N LEU A 90 11.96 2.26 5.29
CA LEU A 90 11.29 1.11 5.87
C LEU A 90 11.33 -0.11 4.94
N LEU A 91 11.06 0.06 3.65
CA LEU A 91 11.13 -1.01 2.67
C LEU A 91 12.56 -1.55 2.51
N THR A 92 13.58 -0.68 2.59
CA THR A 92 14.99 -1.07 2.57
C THR A 92 15.38 -1.89 3.81
N GLU A 93 14.91 -1.49 5.00
CA GLU A 93 15.11 -2.25 6.23
C GLU A 93 14.45 -3.63 6.15
N VAL A 94 13.19 -3.69 5.70
CA VAL A 94 12.48 -4.95 5.48
C VAL A 94 13.21 -5.83 4.47
N GLU A 95 13.71 -5.26 3.37
CA GLU A 95 14.49 -6.00 2.38
C GLU A 95 15.74 -6.62 3.00
N SER A 96 16.47 -5.88 3.83
CA SER A 96 17.63 -6.41 4.56
C SER A 96 17.26 -7.56 5.49
N ILE A 97 16.13 -7.46 6.20
CA ILE A 97 15.67 -8.50 7.14
C ILE A 97 15.28 -9.77 6.36
N VAL A 98 14.44 -9.66 5.32
CA VAL A 98 13.92 -10.84 4.63
C VAL A 98 14.97 -11.56 3.77
N THR A 99 16.06 -10.87 3.41
CA THR A 99 17.19 -11.45 2.66
C THR A 99 18.34 -11.94 3.55
N GLU A 100 18.25 -11.77 4.88
CA GLU A 100 19.23 -12.31 5.81
C GLU A 100 19.23 -13.85 5.77
N THR A 101 20.40 -14.41 5.48
CA THR A 101 20.63 -15.85 5.27
C THR A 101 20.88 -16.60 6.57
N ASN A 102 21.32 -15.91 7.62
CA ASN A 102 21.44 -16.49 8.94
C ASN A 102 20.08 -16.50 9.65
N ASP A 103 19.42 -17.66 9.66
CA ASP A 103 18.07 -17.82 10.22
C ASP A 103 17.93 -17.39 11.68
N VAL A 104 18.95 -17.60 12.51
CA VAL A 104 18.92 -17.22 13.93
C VAL A 104 18.95 -15.69 14.06
N LYS A 105 19.86 -15.04 13.34
CA LYS A 105 19.96 -13.58 13.29
C LYS A 105 18.68 -12.96 12.73
N ARG A 106 18.18 -13.50 11.61
CA ARG A 106 16.96 -13.03 10.97
C ARG A 106 15.76 -13.09 11.89
N ARG A 107 15.52 -14.21 12.58
CA ARG A 107 14.37 -14.33 13.50
C ARG A 107 14.42 -13.27 14.59
N ALA A 108 15.60 -13.04 15.18
CA ALA A 108 15.79 -11.98 16.15
C ALA A 108 15.58 -10.57 15.56
N GLU A 109 15.96 -10.34 14.29
CA GLU A 109 15.69 -9.07 13.59
C GLU A 109 14.20 -8.89 13.27
N VAL A 110 13.50 -9.95 12.85
CA VAL A 110 12.05 -9.96 12.65
C VAL A 110 11.32 -9.61 13.94
N ASP A 111 11.65 -10.27 15.05
CA ASP A 111 10.99 -10.02 16.34
C ASP A 111 11.20 -8.56 16.78
N ARG A 112 12.45 -8.06 16.77
CA ARG A 112 12.74 -6.66 17.13
C ARG A 112 12.07 -5.65 16.22
N PHE A 113 12.03 -5.93 14.92
CA PHE A 113 11.42 -5.05 13.94
C PHE A 113 9.90 -4.97 14.14
N VAL A 114 9.24 -6.12 14.33
CA VAL A 114 7.79 -6.18 14.58
C VAL A 114 7.45 -5.47 15.89
N GLU A 115 8.16 -5.77 16.98
CA GLU A 115 7.92 -5.12 18.29
C GLU A 115 8.04 -3.59 18.18
N ARG A 116 9.17 -3.08 17.67
CA ARG A 116 9.40 -1.65 17.49
C ARG A 116 8.33 -1.01 16.61
N ARG A 117 8.02 -1.63 15.47
CA ARG A 117 7.12 -1.03 14.49
C ARG A 117 5.67 -1.01 14.99
N LEU A 118 5.25 -2.03 15.74
CA LEU A 118 3.93 -2.04 16.37
C LEU A 118 3.83 -1.03 17.51
N GLU A 119 4.87 -0.84 18.31
CA GLU A 119 4.93 0.21 19.33
C GLU A 119 4.76 1.59 18.70
N GLU A 120 5.57 1.93 17.69
CA GLU A 120 5.48 3.20 16.93
C GLU A 120 4.07 3.45 16.38
N LEU A 121 3.47 2.44 15.76
CA LEU A 121 2.15 2.56 15.12
C LEU A 121 1.02 2.66 16.14
N THR A 122 1.12 1.91 17.24
CA THR A 122 0.15 1.94 18.33
C THR A 122 0.17 3.30 19.02
N GLU A 123 1.35 3.85 19.32
CA GLU A 123 1.50 5.19 19.92
C GLU A 123 0.93 6.30 19.02
N SER A 124 1.01 6.13 17.71
CA SER A 124 0.51 7.10 16.71
C SER A 124 -0.96 6.93 16.33
N SER A 125 -1.64 5.91 16.85
CA SER A 125 -3.05 5.62 16.55
C SER A 125 -3.89 5.69 17.82
N GLN A 126 -5.23 5.68 17.69
CA GLN A 126 -6.15 5.71 18.82
C GLN A 126 -7.23 4.64 18.63
N PRO A 127 -7.70 3.99 19.72
CA PRO A 127 -8.85 3.10 19.65
C PRO A 127 -10.08 3.83 19.10
N THR A 128 -10.80 3.20 18.18
CA THR A 128 -12.10 3.68 17.66
C THR A 128 -13.09 2.52 17.49
N SER A 129 -14.23 2.78 16.86
CA SER A 129 -15.22 1.77 16.46
C SER A 129 -15.52 1.90 14.96
N LEU A 130 -15.20 0.86 14.21
CA LEU A 130 -15.40 0.79 12.76
C LEU A 130 -16.59 -0.12 12.44
N SER A 131 -17.48 0.31 11.56
CA SER A 131 -18.61 -0.51 11.14
C SER A 131 -19.11 -0.10 9.76
N LEU A 132 -19.97 -0.94 9.15
CA LEU A 132 -20.66 -0.58 7.91
C LEU A 132 -21.66 0.58 8.06
N VAL A 133 -22.01 0.96 9.31
CA VAL A 133 -23.05 1.95 9.62
C VAL A 133 -22.46 3.23 10.23
N ASP A 134 -21.31 3.14 10.88
CA ASP A 134 -20.65 4.25 11.57
C ASP A 134 -19.43 4.72 10.75
N GLU A 135 -18.21 4.60 11.31
CA GLU A 135 -16.95 4.86 10.62
C GLU A 135 -16.65 3.74 9.61
N SER A 136 -17.08 3.99 8.38
CA SER A 136 -16.99 3.08 7.25
C SER A 136 -15.75 3.33 6.39
N VAL A 137 -14.99 4.40 6.64
CA VAL A 137 -13.68 4.64 6.03
C VAL A 137 -12.68 4.94 7.13
N TYR A 138 -11.53 4.26 7.10
CA TYR A 138 -10.47 4.44 8.10
C TYR A 138 -9.10 4.47 7.45
N LYS A 139 -8.30 5.49 7.77
CA LYS A 139 -6.97 5.72 7.21
C LYS A 139 -5.88 5.36 8.21
N GLY A 140 -4.85 4.66 7.73
CA GLY A 140 -3.68 4.31 8.54
C GLY A 140 -3.90 3.07 9.43
N PHE A 141 -3.16 3.00 10.53
CA PHE A 141 -3.06 1.81 11.37
C PHE A 141 -4.27 1.70 12.28
N ILE A 142 -4.92 0.54 12.26
CA ILE A 142 -6.04 0.21 13.13
C ILE A 142 -5.45 -0.23 14.48
N HIS A 143 -5.68 0.58 15.51
CA HIS A 143 -5.21 0.31 16.87
C HIS A 143 -5.70 -1.08 17.36
N PRO A 144 -4.91 -1.85 18.14
CA PRO A 144 -5.30 -3.19 18.60
C PRO A 144 -6.59 -3.23 19.43
N GLU A 145 -6.96 -2.11 20.06
CA GLU A 145 -8.21 -1.98 20.82
C GLU A 145 -9.40 -1.47 20.00
N THR A 146 -9.21 -1.18 18.70
CA THR A 146 -10.30 -0.74 17.83
C THR A 146 -11.30 -1.86 17.59
N LYS A 147 -12.58 -1.55 17.76
CA LYS A 147 -13.69 -2.48 17.59
C LYS A 147 -14.18 -2.46 16.15
N ILE A 148 -14.01 -3.55 15.40
CA ILE A 148 -14.43 -3.65 13.99
C ILE A 148 -15.66 -4.53 13.88
N ARG A 149 -16.82 -3.93 13.57
CA ARG A 149 -18.10 -4.62 13.47
C ARG A 149 -18.51 -4.82 12.02
N ARG A 150 -18.71 -6.07 11.63
CA ARG A 150 -19.33 -6.40 10.34
C ARG A 150 -20.86 -6.20 10.32
N SER A 151 -21.49 -6.18 11.49
CA SER A 151 -22.92 -5.96 11.68
C SER A 151 -23.18 -5.46 13.11
N LEU A 152 -24.30 -4.78 13.33
CA LEU A 152 -24.68 -4.27 14.64
C LEU A 152 -25.01 -5.38 15.66
N PHE A 153 -25.31 -6.58 15.18
CA PHE A 153 -25.82 -7.68 16.02
C PHE A 153 -24.76 -8.72 16.40
N VAL A 154 -23.50 -8.50 16.05
CA VAL A 154 -22.42 -9.44 16.34
C VAL A 154 -21.27 -8.71 17.02
N ASP A 155 -20.49 -9.45 17.80
CA ASP A 155 -19.32 -8.90 18.46
C ASP A 155 -18.30 -8.31 17.49
N ALA A 156 -17.57 -7.32 18.00
CA ALA A 156 -16.53 -6.66 17.25
C ALA A 156 -15.27 -7.54 17.19
N VAL A 157 -14.58 -7.50 16.05
CA VAL A 157 -13.24 -8.09 15.91
C VAL A 157 -12.19 -7.03 16.20
N ARG A 158 -11.08 -7.44 16.81
CA ARG A 158 -9.88 -6.63 17.02
C ARG A 158 -8.69 -7.22 16.26
N VAL A 159 -7.88 -6.37 15.64
CA VAL A 159 -6.64 -6.79 14.96
C VAL A 159 -5.48 -6.68 15.95
N ASP A 160 -5.43 -7.62 16.89
CA ASP A 160 -4.55 -7.61 18.08
C ASP A 160 -3.49 -8.73 18.11
N ASP A 161 -3.29 -9.47 17.01
CA ASP A 161 -2.33 -10.58 16.93
C ASP A 161 -0.99 -10.17 16.29
N PRO A 162 0.10 -9.97 17.06
CA PRO A 162 1.41 -9.59 16.52
C PRO A 162 2.03 -10.67 15.62
N GLU A 163 1.61 -11.94 15.73
CA GLU A 163 2.14 -13.01 14.87
C GLU A 163 1.76 -12.80 13.40
N LEU A 164 0.69 -12.05 13.10
CA LEU A 164 0.27 -11.75 11.72
C LEU A 164 1.39 -11.04 10.93
N TYR A 165 2.14 -10.15 11.59
CA TYR A 165 3.20 -9.36 10.95
C TYR A 165 4.43 -10.24 10.67
N LYS A 166 4.71 -11.23 11.53
CA LYS A 166 5.79 -12.20 11.31
C LYS A 166 5.47 -13.14 10.15
N VAL A 167 4.24 -13.62 10.06
CA VAL A 167 3.76 -14.42 8.91
C VAL A 167 3.88 -13.62 7.61
N PHE A 168 3.60 -12.32 7.66
CA PHE A 168 3.77 -11.44 6.50
C PHE A 168 5.23 -11.27 6.05
N LEU A 169 6.16 -11.03 6.97
CA LEU A 169 7.58 -10.95 6.63
C LEU A 169 8.14 -12.29 6.12
N GLU A 170 7.64 -13.42 6.64
CA GLU A 170 7.99 -14.73 6.12
C GLU A 170 7.44 -14.95 4.71
N SER A 171 6.21 -14.49 4.41
CA SER A 171 5.67 -14.53 3.05
C SER A 171 6.55 -13.72 2.08
N LEU A 172 6.99 -12.51 2.46
CA LEU A 172 7.92 -11.70 1.65
C LEU A 172 9.24 -12.44 1.40
N ARG A 173 9.81 -13.10 2.42
CA ARG A 173 11.03 -13.90 2.27
C ARG A 173 10.82 -15.03 1.25
N GLN A 174 9.72 -15.78 1.34
CA GLN A 174 9.45 -16.87 0.41
C GLN A 174 9.36 -16.39 -1.04
N PHE A 175 8.77 -15.22 -1.27
CA PHE A 175 8.80 -14.58 -2.59
C PHE A 175 10.23 -14.19 -3.00
N LYS A 176 11.08 -13.68 -2.10
CA LYS A 176 12.49 -13.36 -2.42
C LYS A 176 13.35 -14.59 -2.74
N GLU A 177 13.03 -15.73 -2.14
CA GLU A 177 13.71 -17.01 -2.39
C GLU A 177 13.23 -17.69 -3.69
N ASP A 178 12.01 -17.39 -4.16
CA ASP A 178 11.46 -17.92 -5.41
C ASP A 178 12.21 -17.35 -6.64
N PRO A 179 12.79 -18.22 -7.50
CA PRO A 179 13.48 -17.78 -8.72
C PRO A 179 12.65 -16.90 -9.66
N THR A 180 11.32 -17.08 -9.68
CA THR A 180 10.38 -16.30 -10.52
C THR A 180 10.36 -14.82 -10.15
N TRP A 181 10.65 -14.53 -8.88
CA TRP A 181 10.57 -13.19 -8.29
C TRP A 181 11.94 -12.57 -8.04
N LYS A 182 13.00 -13.23 -8.51
CA LYS A 182 14.37 -12.76 -8.35
C LYS A 182 14.55 -11.35 -8.92
N GLY A 183 15.13 -10.46 -8.11
CA GLY A 183 15.40 -9.07 -8.49
C GLY A 183 14.19 -8.15 -8.39
N LYS A 184 13.01 -8.65 -8.00
CA LYS A 184 11.85 -7.80 -7.68
C LYS A 184 12.05 -7.12 -6.34
N SER A 185 11.71 -5.84 -6.26
CA SER A 185 11.75 -5.06 -5.01
C SER A 185 10.66 -5.52 -4.03
N ILE A 186 10.80 -5.18 -2.74
CA ILE A 186 9.74 -5.43 -1.74
C ILE A 186 8.41 -4.82 -2.18
N SER A 187 8.44 -3.61 -2.76
CA SER A 187 7.22 -2.96 -3.20
C SER A 187 6.52 -3.68 -4.36
N GLU A 188 7.24 -4.38 -5.23
CA GLU A 188 6.64 -5.13 -6.34
C GLU A 188 6.00 -6.44 -5.88
N ILE A 189 6.46 -7.02 -4.78
CA ILE A 189 5.96 -8.31 -4.27
C ILE A 189 4.93 -8.15 -3.14
N THR A 190 4.80 -6.96 -2.56
CA THR A 190 4.00 -6.71 -1.35
C THR A 190 2.56 -7.20 -1.47
N GLN A 191 1.84 -6.88 -2.55
CA GLN A 191 0.44 -7.30 -2.69
C GLN A 191 0.28 -8.81 -2.90
N TYR A 192 1.27 -9.47 -3.49
CA TYR A 192 1.29 -10.93 -3.60
C TYR A 192 1.55 -11.58 -2.24
N ALA A 193 2.51 -11.04 -1.49
CA ALA A 193 2.77 -11.47 -0.11
C ALA A 193 1.54 -11.25 0.80
N LEU A 194 0.84 -10.12 0.67
CA LEU A 194 -0.40 -9.85 1.41
C LEU A 194 -1.45 -10.92 1.14
N THR A 195 -1.76 -11.19 -0.14
CA THR A 195 -2.75 -12.22 -0.51
C THR A 195 -2.36 -13.59 0.05
N ARG A 196 -1.08 -13.97 -0.05
CA ARG A 196 -0.58 -15.23 0.51
C ARG A 196 -0.70 -15.28 2.03
N THR A 197 -0.27 -14.22 2.72
CA THR A 197 -0.38 -14.10 4.18
C THR A 197 -1.81 -14.23 4.65
N LEU A 198 -2.77 -13.56 4.00
CA LEU A 198 -4.18 -13.64 4.36
C LEU A 198 -4.72 -15.05 4.09
N GLY A 199 -4.36 -15.66 2.96
CA GLY A 199 -4.71 -17.06 2.64
C GLY A 199 -4.23 -18.03 3.71
N GLU A 200 -2.94 -17.99 4.04
CA GLU A 200 -2.30 -18.86 5.04
C GLU A 200 -2.81 -18.58 6.46
N TYR A 201 -2.91 -17.32 6.85
CA TYR A 201 -3.34 -16.92 8.19
C TYR A 201 -4.78 -17.35 8.47
N PHE A 202 -5.73 -17.01 7.59
CA PHE A 202 -7.14 -17.37 7.79
C PHE A 202 -7.44 -18.84 7.43
N GLY A 203 -6.57 -19.48 6.65
CA GLY A 203 -6.81 -20.82 6.08
C GLY A 203 -7.79 -20.80 4.91
N ASN A 204 -7.97 -19.66 4.24
CA ASN A 204 -8.77 -19.51 3.03
C ASN A 204 -8.31 -18.32 2.18
N ASP A 205 -8.09 -18.54 0.88
CA ASP A 205 -7.65 -17.48 -0.04
C ASP A 205 -8.79 -16.55 -0.46
N CYS A 206 -9.99 -17.09 -0.69
CA CYS A 206 -11.18 -16.32 -1.07
C CYS A 206 -12.33 -16.49 -0.08
N SER A 207 -13.29 -15.56 -0.13
CA SER A 207 -14.55 -15.66 0.61
C SER A 207 -15.60 -16.33 -0.28
N ASN A 208 -15.74 -17.65 -0.14
CA ASN A 208 -16.76 -18.43 -0.85
C ASN A 208 -17.94 -18.80 0.06
N LYS A 209 -18.94 -19.50 -0.48
CA LYS A 209 -20.16 -19.89 0.27
C LYS A 209 -19.86 -20.70 1.53
N ASP A 210 -18.87 -21.59 1.49
CA ASP A 210 -18.52 -22.45 2.64
C ASP A 210 -17.80 -21.65 3.73
N THR A 211 -16.85 -20.79 3.34
CA THR A 211 -16.17 -19.87 4.25
C THR A 211 -17.18 -18.93 4.92
N GLU A 212 -18.11 -18.34 4.15
CA GLU A 212 -19.15 -17.45 4.70
C GLU A 212 -20.09 -18.21 5.65
N LEU A 213 -20.44 -19.46 5.34
CA LEU A 213 -21.24 -20.29 6.25
C LEU A 213 -20.52 -20.55 7.58
N ARG A 214 -19.22 -20.86 7.56
CA ARG A 214 -18.43 -21.05 8.78
C ARG A 214 -18.29 -19.76 9.57
N ASN A 215 -18.05 -18.66 8.89
CA ASN A 215 -17.95 -17.34 9.49
C ASN A 215 -19.27 -16.94 10.16
N ARG A 216 -20.43 -17.11 9.49
CA ARG A 216 -21.76 -16.88 10.08
C ARG A 216 -22.03 -17.74 11.31
N LYS A 217 -21.67 -19.04 11.26
CA LYS A 217 -21.85 -19.94 12.42
C LYS A 217 -21.03 -19.47 13.62
N PHE A 218 -19.79 -19.07 13.39
CA PHE A 218 -18.94 -18.53 14.45
C PHE A 218 -19.55 -17.28 15.07
N TYR A 219 -19.96 -16.30 14.26
CA TYR A 219 -20.60 -15.08 14.80
C TYR A 219 -21.95 -15.35 15.45
N ALA A 220 -22.68 -16.40 15.07
CA ALA A 220 -23.93 -16.77 15.73
C ALA A 220 -23.73 -17.19 17.20
N GLU A 221 -22.51 -17.61 17.55
CA GLU A 221 -22.09 -17.91 18.93
C GLU A 221 -21.60 -16.67 19.68
N HIS A 222 -21.50 -15.50 19.01
CA HIS A 222 -20.94 -14.23 19.48
C HIS A 222 -21.92 -13.06 19.26
N ILE A 223 -23.14 -13.23 19.78
CA ILE A 223 -24.26 -12.27 19.69
C ILE A 223 -24.60 -11.66 21.07
N ASP A 224 -24.07 -12.23 22.16
CA ASP A 224 -24.50 -11.88 23.52
C ASP A 224 -23.65 -10.75 24.12
N GLU A 225 -24.22 -9.92 25.00
CA GLU A 225 -23.47 -8.82 25.65
C GLU A 225 -22.29 -9.33 26.49
N GLU A 226 -22.29 -10.61 26.85
CA GLU A 226 -21.25 -11.28 27.61
C GLU A 226 -20.11 -11.89 26.77
N SER A 227 -20.26 -12.07 25.44
CA SER A 227 -19.24 -12.77 24.62
C SER A 227 -17.97 -11.95 24.32
N GLY A 228 -18.01 -10.65 24.55
CA GLY A 228 -16.84 -9.76 24.49
C GLY A 228 -16.31 -9.54 23.06
N ASP A 229 -15.25 -8.74 22.93
CA ASP A 229 -14.62 -8.52 21.62
C ASP A 229 -13.80 -9.75 21.18
N ILE A 230 -13.85 -10.10 19.90
CA ILE A 230 -13.19 -11.27 19.31
C ILE A 230 -11.78 -10.89 18.84
N SER A 231 -10.77 -11.62 19.30
CA SER A 231 -9.40 -11.50 18.78
C SER A 231 -9.29 -12.04 17.35
N ILE A 232 -8.56 -11.36 16.46
CA ILE A 232 -8.34 -11.85 15.09
C ILE A 232 -7.63 -13.21 15.05
N SER A 233 -6.85 -13.53 16.10
CA SER A 233 -6.15 -14.82 16.23
C SER A 233 -7.10 -16.01 16.27
N GLU A 234 -8.36 -15.82 16.66
CA GLU A 234 -9.35 -16.88 16.63
C GLU A 234 -9.67 -17.36 15.22
N PHE A 235 -9.47 -16.52 14.21
CA PHE A 235 -9.72 -16.89 12.81
C PHE A 235 -8.59 -17.73 12.21
N ARG A 236 -7.45 -17.84 12.90
CA ARG A 236 -6.23 -18.45 12.37
C ARG A 236 -6.42 -19.92 12.00
N GLY A 237 -6.22 -20.23 10.71
CA GLY A 237 -6.34 -21.56 10.14
C GLY A 237 -7.75 -22.17 10.22
N LYS A 238 -8.79 -21.36 10.46
CA LYS A 238 -10.17 -21.85 10.63
C LYS A 238 -11.01 -21.80 9.36
N ASN A 239 -10.44 -21.34 8.24
CA ASN A 239 -11.11 -21.17 6.95
C ASN A 239 -12.44 -20.42 7.11
N ARG A 240 -12.36 -19.26 7.76
CA ARG A 240 -13.52 -18.42 8.11
C ARG A 240 -13.25 -16.93 8.02
N GLY A 241 -12.16 -16.49 7.39
CA GLY A 241 -11.91 -15.06 7.18
C GLY A 241 -12.85 -14.50 6.11
N GLY A 242 -13.66 -13.50 6.47
CA GLY A 242 -14.59 -12.79 5.59
C GLY A 242 -14.02 -11.45 5.09
N CYS A 243 -14.88 -10.62 4.48
CA CYS A 243 -14.46 -9.34 3.90
C CYS A 243 -13.90 -8.37 4.94
N VAL A 244 -14.60 -8.19 6.06
CA VAL A 244 -14.22 -7.24 7.10
C VAL A 244 -12.91 -7.64 7.78
N GLU A 245 -12.76 -8.91 8.17
CA GLU A 245 -11.56 -9.38 8.87
C GLU A 245 -10.32 -9.29 7.96
N LYS A 246 -10.45 -9.73 6.71
CA LYS A 246 -9.33 -9.71 5.76
C LYS A 246 -8.93 -8.29 5.37
N ALA A 247 -9.88 -7.40 5.11
CA ALA A 247 -9.58 -6.01 4.76
C ALA A 247 -8.97 -5.22 5.94
N ALA A 248 -9.40 -5.51 7.17
CA ALA A 248 -8.80 -4.92 8.37
C ALA A 248 -7.35 -5.40 8.59
N VAL A 249 -7.09 -6.70 8.44
CA VAL A 249 -5.71 -7.23 8.53
C VAL A 249 -4.85 -6.67 7.39
N ALA A 250 -5.37 -6.62 6.17
CA ALA A 250 -4.68 -6.01 5.04
C ALA A 250 -4.33 -4.53 5.29
N GLN A 251 -5.24 -3.76 5.87
CA GLN A 251 -5.03 -2.35 6.24
C GLN A 251 -3.85 -2.20 7.21
N ASN A 252 -3.80 -3.03 8.25
CA ASN A 252 -2.71 -3.01 9.22
C ASN A 252 -1.38 -3.43 8.60
N LEU A 253 -1.36 -4.46 7.75
CA LEU A 253 -0.15 -4.90 7.07
C LEU A 253 0.38 -3.86 6.06
N LEU A 254 -0.50 -3.18 5.33
CA LEU A 254 -0.14 -2.10 4.41
C LEU A 254 0.45 -0.91 5.16
N THR A 255 -0.20 -0.47 6.24
CA THR A 255 0.31 0.64 7.05
C THR A 255 1.60 0.26 7.80
N PHE A 256 1.71 -1.00 8.23
CA PHE A 256 2.93 -1.55 8.81
C PHE A 256 4.13 -1.38 7.89
N MET A 257 3.93 -1.57 6.58
CA MET A 257 4.92 -1.35 5.51
C MET A 257 5.04 0.10 5.04
N GLY A 258 4.36 1.05 5.69
CA GLY A 258 4.43 2.47 5.37
C GLY A 258 3.68 2.89 4.11
N TYR A 259 2.73 2.08 3.64
CA TYR A 259 1.85 2.50 2.55
C TYR A 259 0.78 3.45 3.07
N ASP A 260 0.51 4.50 2.30
CA ASP A 260 -0.72 5.28 2.46
C ASP A 260 -1.89 4.43 2.00
N SER A 261 -2.73 4.02 2.95
CA SER A 261 -3.83 3.09 2.70
C SER A 261 -5.04 3.40 3.55
N GLU A 262 -6.20 3.04 3.03
CA GLU A 262 -7.51 3.29 3.64
C GLU A 262 -8.35 2.01 3.57
N LEU A 263 -8.94 1.61 4.71
CA LEU A 263 -9.99 0.61 4.77
C LEU A 263 -11.30 1.27 4.38
N VAL A 264 -12.05 0.65 3.48
CA VAL A 264 -13.41 1.07 3.08
C VAL A 264 -14.37 -0.08 3.32
N MET A 265 -15.40 0.17 4.12
CA MET A 265 -16.52 -0.72 4.42
C MET A 265 -17.79 -0.08 3.83
N SER A 266 -18.34 -0.67 2.77
CA SER A 266 -19.51 -0.09 2.08
C SER A 266 -20.65 -1.08 1.99
N SER A 267 -21.87 -0.58 2.12
CA SER A 267 -23.12 -1.33 1.88
C SER A 267 -23.59 -1.26 0.43
N ASN A 268 -22.88 -0.56 -0.45
CA ASN A 268 -23.33 -0.21 -1.80
C ASN A 268 -22.48 -0.88 -2.92
N ASN A 269 -21.98 -2.09 -2.68
CA ASN A 269 -21.14 -2.82 -3.65
C ASN A 269 -21.97 -3.81 -4.48
N ARG A 270 -21.55 -4.06 -5.72
CA ARG A 270 -22.12 -5.10 -6.61
C ARG A 270 -20.99 -5.88 -7.28
N LEU A 271 -20.55 -6.95 -6.64
CA LEU A 271 -19.33 -7.68 -7.03
C LEU A 271 -19.60 -8.95 -7.85
N ASN A 272 -20.79 -9.53 -7.71
CA ASN A 272 -21.16 -10.78 -8.38
C ASN A 272 -21.91 -10.56 -9.69
N SER A 273 -22.70 -9.49 -9.77
CA SER A 273 -23.32 -9.02 -11.01
C SER A 273 -23.75 -7.56 -10.85
N PRO A 274 -23.32 -6.64 -11.75
CA PRO A 274 -23.75 -5.25 -11.68
C PRO A 274 -25.25 -5.05 -11.96
N ASP A 275 -25.85 -6.00 -12.69
CA ASP A 275 -27.26 -5.97 -13.12
C ASP A 275 -28.22 -6.56 -12.07
N VAL A 276 -27.68 -7.23 -11.05
CA VAL A 276 -28.47 -7.72 -9.91
C VAL A 276 -28.41 -6.65 -8.83
N ASN A 277 -29.58 -6.16 -8.42
CA ASN A 277 -29.75 -5.15 -7.37
C ASN A 277 -29.55 -5.80 -5.98
N ASP A 278 -28.40 -6.43 -5.78
CA ASP A 278 -27.96 -7.07 -4.55
C ASP A 278 -26.79 -6.26 -3.98
N ASP A 279 -27.15 -5.09 -3.45
CA ASP A 279 -26.25 -4.21 -2.72
C ASP A 279 -25.72 -5.02 -1.52
N ASN A 280 -24.45 -5.44 -1.63
CA ASN A 280 -23.82 -6.30 -0.65
C ASN A 280 -22.83 -5.50 0.19
N GLY A 281 -22.93 -5.66 1.51
CA GLY A 281 -21.90 -5.21 2.44
C GLY A 281 -20.55 -5.81 2.05
N HIS A 282 -19.55 -4.97 1.80
CA HIS A 282 -18.20 -5.40 1.44
C HIS A 282 -17.15 -4.49 2.06
N ALA A 283 -15.98 -5.06 2.33
CA ALA A 283 -14.83 -4.32 2.81
C ALA A 283 -13.62 -4.57 1.90
N TYR A 284 -12.90 -3.50 1.58
CA TYR A 284 -11.74 -3.49 0.70
C TYR A 284 -10.77 -2.38 1.13
N ASN A 285 -9.59 -2.33 0.51
CA ASN A 285 -8.59 -1.30 0.78
C ASN A 285 -8.37 -0.42 -0.44
N ILE A 286 -8.05 0.86 -0.22
CA ILE A 286 -7.49 1.75 -1.23
C ILE A 286 -6.03 2.00 -0.86
N ILE A 287 -5.11 1.85 -1.81
CA ILE A 287 -3.69 2.19 -1.63
C ILE A 287 -3.40 3.41 -2.49
N SER A 288 -2.80 4.42 -1.87
CA SER A 288 -2.45 5.69 -2.49
C SER A 288 -0.95 5.79 -2.70
N SER A 289 -0.56 6.36 -3.84
CA SER A 289 0.83 6.62 -4.20
C SER A 289 0.94 7.88 -5.06
N ASP A 290 2.16 8.32 -5.31
CA ASP A 290 2.48 9.36 -6.30
C ASP A 290 1.99 9.03 -7.72
N LYS A 291 1.80 7.74 -8.02
CA LYS A 291 1.29 7.24 -9.31
C LYS A 291 -0.24 7.13 -9.36
N GLY A 292 -0.94 7.50 -8.28
CA GLY A 292 -2.39 7.44 -8.15
C GLY A 292 -2.86 6.37 -7.17
N HIS A 293 -4.12 5.96 -7.33
CA HIS A 293 -4.84 5.11 -6.40
C HIS A 293 -5.13 3.74 -7.00
N LEU A 294 -5.23 2.74 -6.13
CA LEU A 294 -5.65 1.40 -6.49
C LEU A 294 -6.57 0.82 -5.42
N ILE A 295 -7.62 0.12 -5.86
CA ILE A 295 -8.43 -0.74 -5.01
C ILE A 295 -7.70 -2.07 -4.87
N TYR A 296 -7.53 -2.54 -3.64
CA TYR A 296 -7.10 -3.89 -3.31
C TYR A 296 -8.25 -4.63 -2.62
N ASP A 297 -8.69 -5.75 -3.20
CA ASP A 297 -9.72 -6.61 -2.60
C ASP A 297 -9.09 -7.94 -2.14
N PRO A 298 -8.85 -8.12 -0.82
CA PRO A 298 -8.24 -9.33 -0.30
C PRO A 298 -9.16 -10.56 -0.26
N THR A 299 -10.43 -10.41 -0.63
CA THR A 299 -11.45 -11.45 -0.46
C THR A 299 -11.96 -12.02 -1.75
N ASN A 300 -11.80 -11.26 -2.83
CA ASN A 300 -12.09 -11.69 -4.18
C ASN A 300 -10.82 -11.65 -5.05
N PRO A 301 -9.77 -12.45 -4.73
CA PRO A 301 -8.54 -12.50 -5.52
C PRO A 301 -8.82 -12.94 -6.96
N VAL A 302 -7.87 -12.70 -7.85
CA VAL A 302 -7.89 -13.24 -9.21
C VAL A 302 -7.65 -14.75 -9.13
N ILE A 303 -8.59 -15.53 -9.66
CA ILE A 303 -8.47 -16.98 -9.69
C ILE A 303 -7.70 -17.35 -10.95
N VAL A 304 -6.65 -18.14 -10.77
CA VAL A 304 -5.89 -18.73 -11.88
C VAL A 304 -6.18 -20.22 -11.93
N ARG A 305 -6.67 -20.70 -13.07
CA ARG A 305 -6.91 -22.11 -13.33
C ARG A 305 -6.02 -22.63 -14.44
N ASP A 306 -5.74 -23.92 -14.50
CA ASP A 306 -5.09 -24.51 -15.65
C ASP A 306 -6.09 -24.80 -16.80
N THR A 307 -5.61 -25.40 -17.88
CA THR A 307 -6.44 -25.78 -19.04
C THR A 307 -7.45 -26.89 -18.74
N GLU A 308 -7.33 -27.57 -17.60
CA GLU A 308 -8.26 -28.60 -17.11
C GLU A 308 -9.26 -28.04 -16.08
N ASP A 309 -9.32 -26.70 -15.93
CA ASP A 309 -10.15 -25.97 -14.96
C ASP A 309 -9.77 -26.25 -13.48
N LEU A 310 -8.61 -26.84 -13.24
CA LEU A 310 -8.08 -27.05 -11.89
C LEU A 310 -7.49 -25.74 -11.36
N LEU A 311 -7.71 -25.48 -10.07
CA LEU A 311 -7.13 -24.31 -9.41
C LEU A 311 -5.60 -24.40 -9.43
N TYR A 312 -4.95 -23.42 -10.06
CA TYR A 312 -3.50 -23.31 -10.13
C TYR A 312 -2.96 -22.40 -9.02
N THR A 313 -3.47 -21.16 -8.92
CA THR A 313 -3.06 -20.21 -7.88
C THR A 313 -4.07 -19.07 -7.71
N TYR A 314 -3.85 -18.23 -6.71
CA TYR A 314 -4.54 -16.96 -6.51
C TYR A 314 -3.56 -15.80 -6.67
N LEU A 315 -3.99 -14.75 -7.39
CA LEU A 315 -3.25 -13.51 -7.53
C LEU A 315 -4.02 -12.36 -6.86
N PRO A 316 -3.33 -11.30 -6.38
CA PRO A 316 -4.00 -10.15 -5.78
C PRO A 316 -4.96 -9.49 -6.77
N SER A 317 -6.16 -9.15 -6.31
CA SER A 317 -7.10 -8.33 -7.06
C SER A 317 -6.81 -6.86 -6.83
N ILE A 318 -6.17 -6.23 -7.82
CA ILE A 318 -5.76 -4.83 -7.79
C ILE A 318 -6.38 -4.11 -8.98
N TYR A 319 -7.04 -2.97 -8.72
CA TYR A 319 -7.70 -2.18 -9.74
C TYR A 319 -7.22 -0.72 -9.65
N PRO A 320 -6.42 -0.24 -10.60
CA PRO A 320 -6.08 1.17 -10.68
C PRO A 320 -7.35 2.01 -10.85
N ILE A 321 -7.46 3.09 -10.08
CA ILE A 321 -8.53 4.06 -10.18
C ILE A 321 -7.94 5.47 -10.30
N SER A 322 -8.62 6.34 -11.03
CA SER A 322 -8.25 7.75 -11.13
C SER A 322 -8.55 8.51 -9.84
N GLU A 323 -7.94 9.69 -9.67
CA GLU A 323 -8.28 10.62 -8.60
C GLU A 323 -9.79 10.91 -8.54
N VAL A 324 -10.43 11.13 -9.69
CA VAL A 324 -11.88 11.39 -9.75
C VAL A 324 -12.67 10.20 -9.21
N GLN A 325 -12.30 8.98 -9.60
CA GLN A 325 -12.94 7.76 -9.09
C GLN A 325 -12.73 7.58 -7.58
N HIS A 326 -11.53 7.90 -7.08
CA HIS A 326 -11.25 7.89 -5.65
C HIS A 326 -12.13 8.91 -4.90
N GLN A 327 -12.22 10.15 -5.39
CA GLN A 327 -13.10 11.18 -4.81
C GLN A 327 -14.58 10.78 -4.86
N ASN A 328 -15.01 10.08 -5.90
CA ASN A 328 -16.35 9.52 -5.98
C ASN A 328 -16.60 8.52 -4.85
N LEU A 329 -15.67 7.59 -4.60
CA LEU A 329 -15.77 6.66 -3.47
C LEU A 329 -15.80 7.40 -2.13
N VAL A 330 -14.96 8.43 -1.92
CA VAL A 330 -14.98 9.24 -0.69
C VAL A 330 -16.35 9.91 -0.47
N ARG A 331 -17.05 10.29 -1.54
CA ARG A 331 -18.41 10.87 -1.48
C ARG A 331 -19.54 9.83 -1.37
N GLY A 332 -19.23 8.55 -1.22
CA GLY A 332 -20.24 7.48 -1.15
C GLY A 332 -20.77 7.00 -2.50
N GLU A 333 -20.20 7.48 -3.60
CA GLU A 333 -20.57 7.06 -4.95
C GLU A 333 -19.95 5.71 -5.32
N GLN A 334 -20.15 5.28 -6.56
CA GLN A 334 -19.72 3.98 -7.06
C GLN A 334 -18.66 4.10 -8.15
N VAL A 335 -17.79 3.09 -8.24
CA VAL A 335 -16.77 2.93 -9.28
C VAL A 335 -16.88 1.54 -9.88
N GLU A 336 -17.02 1.48 -11.20
CA GLU A 336 -16.97 0.23 -11.97
C GLU A 336 -15.52 -0.11 -12.33
N VAL A 337 -15.14 -1.38 -12.13
CA VAL A 337 -13.84 -1.93 -12.53
C VAL A 337 -14.02 -3.26 -13.26
N SER A 338 -13.03 -3.62 -14.08
CA SER A 338 -12.97 -4.90 -14.78
C SER A 338 -12.12 -5.92 -14.03
N HIS A 339 -12.73 -7.02 -13.58
CA HIS A 339 -12.05 -8.16 -12.98
C HIS A 339 -11.88 -9.29 -13.98
N ASN A 340 -10.68 -9.82 -14.08
CA ASN A 340 -10.33 -10.86 -15.04
C ASN A 340 -9.71 -12.04 -14.28
N ASP A 341 -10.43 -13.15 -14.23
CA ASP A 341 -9.84 -14.44 -13.89
C ASP A 341 -8.90 -14.89 -15.03
N LEU A 342 -7.95 -15.77 -14.73
CA LEU A 342 -6.92 -16.18 -15.69
C LEU A 342 -6.91 -17.70 -15.87
N THR A 343 -6.50 -18.12 -17.07
CA THR A 343 -6.11 -19.50 -17.37
C THR A 343 -4.61 -19.58 -17.61
N TRP A 344 -3.93 -20.57 -17.05
CA TRP A 344 -2.53 -20.90 -17.26
C TRP A 344 -2.42 -22.11 -18.20
N ASP A 345 -1.73 -21.97 -19.33
CA ASP A 345 -1.57 -23.03 -20.33
C ASP A 345 -0.22 -23.77 -20.28
N GLY A 346 0.58 -23.52 -19.24
CA GLY A 346 1.96 -23.99 -19.11
C GLY A 346 3.02 -23.03 -19.66
N ASN A 347 2.62 -22.02 -20.45
CA ASN A 347 3.53 -21.02 -21.01
C ASN A 347 3.14 -19.57 -20.67
N ALA A 348 1.84 -19.25 -20.69
CA ALA A 348 1.34 -17.89 -20.50
C ALA A 348 -0.01 -17.85 -19.76
N TYR A 349 -0.27 -16.71 -19.12
CA TYR A 349 -1.59 -16.39 -18.58
C TYR A 349 -2.49 -15.84 -19.68
N GLN A 350 -3.67 -16.43 -19.81
CA GLN A 350 -4.72 -16.00 -20.72
C GLN A 350 -5.89 -15.43 -19.91
N LYS A 351 -6.41 -14.28 -20.33
CA LYS A 351 -7.58 -13.69 -19.67
C LYS A 351 -8.82 -14.50 -20.00
N GLN A 352 -9.60 -14.83 -18.97
CA GLN A 352 -10.96 -15.30 -19.14
C GLN A 352 -11.90 -14.12 -19.42
N GLU A 353 -13.21 -14.39 -19.50
CA GLU A 353 -14.22 -13.36 -19.65
C GLU A 353 -14.14 -12.32 -18.51
N SER A 354 -14.07 -11.05 -18.90
CA SER A 354 -14.01 -9.93 -17.95
C SER A 354 -15.35 -9.75 -17.25
N LYS A 355 -15.35 -9.87 -15.92
CA LYS A 355 -16.50 -9.59 -15.07
C LYS A 355 -16.43 -8.14 -14.60
N LYS A 356 -17.52 -7.39 -14.74
CA LYS A 356 -17.64 -6.06 -14.16
C LYS A 356 -17.93 -6.15 -12.66
N ARG A 357 -17.26 -5.33 -11.86
CA ARG A 357 -17.51 -5.16 -10.42
C ARG A 357 -17.75 -3.70 -10.11
N ILE A 358 -18.69 -3.43 -9.22
CA ILE A 358 -18.98 -2.08 -8.73
C ILE A 358 -18.57 -2.01 -7.26
N TYR A 359 -17.60 -1.15 -6.97
CA TYR A 359 -17.19 -0.81 -5.60
C TYR A 359 -17.91 0.48 -5.19
N GLY A 360 -18.46 0.49 -3.98
CA GLY A 360 -19.16 1.63 -3.40
C GLY A 360 -18.34 2.30 -2.30
N GLY A 361 -18.53 3.60 -2.15
CA GLY A 361 -18.10 4.35 -0.97
C GLY A 361 -18.99 4.17 0.26
N PRO A 362 -18.62 4.74 1.41
CA PRO A 362 -19.46 4.77 2.62
C PRO A 362 -20.78 5.52 2.34
N LYS A 363 -21.91 5.06 2.91
CA LYS A 363 -23.23 5.70 2.76
C LYS A 363 -23.66 6.37 4.04
#